data_AF-A0A1Q3WKH0-F1
#
_entry.id   AF-A0A1Q3WKH0-F1
#
_cell.length_a   1.000
_cell.length_b   1.000
_cell.length_c   1.000
_cell.angle_alpha   90.00
_cell.angle_beta   90.00
_cell.angle_gamma   90.00
#
_symmetry.space_group_name_H-M   'P 1'
#
loop_
_entity.id
_entity.type
_entity.pdbx_description
1 polymer ?
#
loop_
_entity_poly.entity_id
_entity_poly.type
_entity_poly.pdbx_seq_one_letter_code
_entity_poly.pdbx_strand_id
1 'polypeptide(L)'
;MKKLIQTRFGSPDGNCFPTCLACLLDYDNPDDFLQFQLWYDVAGAHWMAELQKYLIQKHGVMIFSLVKPYDGMLYLRGVETELGIEHETIWKDGELFHDPNPNRLAIWSDGSIHPVDQQFLAFADERTFRDAFEGLFVSVAEFTAFWDHDQTIGPFLFPTDRIDTMRQRAIDQHEQFGKSVEAEASDRP
;
A
#
# COMPACT_ATOMS: atom_id res chain seq x y z
N MET A 1 -1.20 9.41 -14.31
CA MET A 1 -1.49 7.96 -14.29
C MET A 1 -1.74 7.49 -15.71
N LYS A 2 -0.75 6.81 -16.29
CA LYS A 2 -0.88 6.11 -17.58
C LYS A 2 -1.64 4.79 -17.37
N LYS A 3 -2.47 4.41 -18.34
CA LYS A 3 -3.21 3.12 -18.33
C LYS A 3 -2.40 2.06 -19.09
N LEU A 4 -1.39 1.51 -18.41
CA LEU A 4 -0.51 0.48 -18.97
C LEU A 4 -1.24 -0.87 -19.04
N ILE A 5 -0.88 -1.69 -20.02
CA ILE A 5 -1.45 -3.03 -20.23
C ILE A 5 -0.39 -4.05 -19.84
N GLN A 6 -0.79 -5.10 -19.12
CA GLN A 6 0.12 -6.14 -18.67
C GLN A 6 0.75 -6.86 -19.87
N THR A 7 2.02 -7.20 -19.75
CA THR A 7 2.82 -7.80 -20.82
C THR A 7 3.02 -9.30 -20.63
N ARG A 8 2.80 -9.80 -19.40
CA ARG A 8 3.01 -11.20 -19.01
C ARG A 8 1.74 -11.77 -18.38
N PHE A 9 1.46 -13.05 -18.65
CA PHE A 9 0.20 -13.71 -18.34
C PHE A 9 0.41 -15.07 -17.68
N GLY A 10 -0.57 -15.51 -16.88
CA GLY A 10 -0.57 -16.83 -16.24
C GLY A 10 0.27 -16.91 -14.96
N SER A 11 0.15 -18.00 -14.21
CA SER A 11 1.01 -18.23 -13.03
C SER A 11 2.26 -19.01 -13.44
N PRO A 12 3.46 -18.68 -12.91
CA PRO A 12 3.73 -17.61 -11.92
C PRO A 12 4.06 -16.25 -12.56
N ASP A 13 4.22 -16.18 -13.89
CA ASP A 13 4.85 -15.03 -14.56
C ASP A 13 3.95 -13.79 -14.75
N GLY A 14 2.67 -13.89 -14.46
CA GLY A 14 1.65 -12.87 -14.69
C GLY A 14 1.93 -11.59 -13.90
N ASN A 15 1.95 -10.45 -14.60
CA ASN A 15 2.33 -9.16 -14.01
C ASN A 15 1.16 -8.16 -13.87
N CYS A 16 -0.07 -8.62 -13.62
CA CYS A 16 -1.22 -7.73 -13.43
C CYS A 16 -1.02 -6.77 -12.24
N PHE A 17 -0.62 -7.27 -11.06
CA PHE A 17 -0.34 -6.43 -9.89
C PHE A 17 0.80 -5.43 -10.12
N PRO A 18 2.01 -5.83 -10.57
CA PRO A 18 3.08 -4.88 -10.94
C PRO A 18 2.64 -3.85 -11.99
N THR A 19 1.82 -4.24 -12.97
CA THR A 19 1.32 -3.32 -13.99
C THR A 19 0.43 -2.24 -13.37
N CYS A 20 -0.46 -2.60 -12.43
CA CYS A 20 -1.26 -1.61 -11.72
C CYS A 20 -0.40 -0.64 -10.91
N LEU A 21 0.66 -1.13 -10.25
CA LEU A 21 1.64 -0.28 -9.56
C LEU A 21 2.37 0.67 -10.51
N ALA A 22 2.84 0.16 -11.65
CA ALA A 22 3.48 0.95 -12.68
C ALA A 22 2.57 2.08 -13.20
N CYS A 23 1.26 1.80 -13.36
CA CYS A 23 0.28 2.82 -13.72
C CYS A 23 0.20 3.94 -12.67
N LEU A 24 0.01 3.56 -11.39
CA LEU A 24 -0.16 4.49 -10.27
C LEU A 24 1.09 5.35 -10.02
N LEU A 25 2.27 4.79 -10.26
CA LEU A 25 3.55 5.47 -10.13
C LEU A 25 4.03 6.13 -11.44
N ASP A 26 3.17 6.17 -12.46
CA ASP A 26 3.35 6.86 -13.74
C ASP A 26 4.56 6.41 -14.60
N TYR A 27 4.96 5.13 -14.47
CA TYR A 27 5.99 4.51 -15.30
C TYR A 27 5.61 4.49 -16.79
N ASP A 28 6.60 4.42 -17.68
CA ASP A 28 6.39 4.35 -19.12
C ASP A 28 6.11 2.92 -19.62
N ASN A 29 6.64 1.90 -18.93
CA ASN A 29 6.49 0.49 -19.27
C ASN A 29 6.19 -0.32 -17.99
N PRO A 30 5.21 -1.24 -18.01
CA PRO A 30 4.90 -2.08 -16.86
C PRO A 30 6.06 -2.99 -16.42
N ASP A 31 6.94 -3.39 -17.34
CA ASP A 31 8.09 -4.25 -17.03
C ASP A 31 9.26 -3.49 -16.36
N ASP A 32 9.20 -2.16 -16.32
CA ASP A 32 10.16 -1.35 -15.55
C ASP A 32 9.87 -1.41 -14.04
N PHE A 33 8.67 -1.86 -13.63
CA PHE A 33 8.34 -2.10 -12.23
C PHE A 33 8.66 -3.55 -11.82
N LEU A 34 9.33 -3.71 -10.68
CA LEU A 34 9.78 -5.01 -10.19
C LEU A 34 8.61 -5.91 -9.76
N GLN A 35 8.64 -7.18 -10.16
CA GLN A 35 7.64 -8.17 -9.76
C GLN A 35 8.03 -8.87 -8.46
N PHE A 36 7.90 -8.16 -7.34
CA PHE A 36 8.35 -8.63 -6.02
C PHE A 36 7.90 -10.05 -5.65
N GLN A 37 6.70 -10.46 -6.06
CA GLN A 37 6.17 -11.82 -5.80
C GLN A 37 7.12 -12.91 -6.33
N LEU A 38 7.74 -12.73 -7.50
CA LEU A 38 8.63 -13.73 -8.08
C LEU A 38 9.99 -13.80 -7.39
N TRP A 39 10.52 -12.65 -6.94
CA TRP A 39 11.88 -12.57 -6.44
C TRP A 39 11.99 -12.92 -4.95
N TYR A 40 10.94 -12.65 -4.18
CA TYR A 40 11.02 -12.69 -2.71
C TYR A 40 10.24 -13.84 -2.06
N ASP A 41 9.12 -14.32 -2.64
CA ASP A 41 8.39 -15.47 -2.06
C ASP A 41 9.24 -16.75 -2.00
N VAL A 42 10.11 -16.95 -3.00
CA VAL A 42 10.99 -18.14 -3.08
C VAL A 42 12.12 -18.08 -2.05
N ALA A 43 12.45 -16.89 -1.54
CA ALA A 43 13.59 -16.68 -0.64
C ALA A 43 13.22 -16.75 0.86
N GLY A 44 11.95 -17.04 1.19
CA GLY A 44 11.45 -16.99 2.57
C GLY A 44 11.30 -15.56 3.11
N ALA A 45 11.48 -14.54 2.26
CA ALA A 45 11.21 -13.15 2.57
C ALA A 45 9.75 -12.81 2.23
N HIS A 46 9.07 -12.07 3.09
CA HIS A 46 7.71 -11.63 2.81
C HIS A 46 7.74 -10.55 1.72
N TRP A 47 7.40 -10.90 0.47
CA TRP A 47 7.53 -10.00 -0.68
C TRP A 47 6.85 -8.63 -0.48
N MET A 48 5.72 -8.59 0.24
CA MET A 48 5.03 -7.35 0.58
C MET A 48 5.88 -6.39 1.43
N ALA A 49 6.69 -6.91 2.36
CA ALA A 49 7.56 -6.09 3.18
C ALA A 49 8.68 -5.45 2.33
N GLU A 50 9.23 -6.21 1.40
CA GLU A 50 10.27 -5.72 0.48
C GLU A 50 9.69 -4.73 -0.55
N LEU A 51 8.47 -4.96 -1.03
CA LEU A 51 7.72 -4.00 -1.82
C LEU A 51 7.50 -2.69 -1.05
N GLN A 52 7.05 -2.77 0.21
CA GLN A 52 6.81 -1.59 1.03
C GLN A 52 8.08 -0.76 1.23
N LYS A 53 9.20 -1.42 1.56
CA LYS A 53 10.52 -0.76 1.68
C LYS A 53 10.91 -0.08 0.37
N TYR A 54 10.77 -0.78 -0.76
CA TYR A 54 11.07 -0.22 -2.07
C TYR A 54 10.22 1.02 -2.37
N LEU A 55 8.90 0.96 -2.15
CA LEU A 55 8.00 2.08 -2.42
C LEU A 55 8.33 3.30 -1.56
N ILE A 56 8.62 3.09 -0.27
CA ILE A 56 9.04 4.17 0.63
C ILE A 56 10.35 4.79 0.14
N GLN A 57 11.38 3.96 -0.10
CA GLN A 57 12.72 4.44 -0.44
C GLN A 57 12.80 5.07 -1.84
N LYS A 58 12.12 4.47 -2.83
CA LYS A 58 12.22 4.88 -4.23
C LYS A 58 11.21 5.95 -4.60
N HIS A 59 10.02 5.89 -4.01
CA HIS A 59 8.88 6.71 -4.43
C HIS A 59 8.34 7.61 -3.32
N GLY A 60 8.74 7.43 -2.05
CA GLY A 60 8.20 8.20 -0.94
C GLY A 60 6.72 7.91 -0.67
N VAL A 61 6.24 6.73 -1.08
CA VAL A 61 4.84 6.32 -0.92
C VAL A 61 4.73 5.02 -0.14
N MET A 62 3.58 4.82 0.46
CA MET A 62 3.24 3.61 1.19
C MET A 62 1.99 2.97 0.59
N ILE A 63 1.94 1.63 0.66
CA ILE A 63 0.72 0.87 0.44
C ILE A 63 0.14 0.45 1.79
N PHE A 64 -1.17 0.50 1.92
CA PHE A 64 -1.89 -0.01 3.08
C PHE A 64 -3.28 -0.53 2.68
N SER A 65 -3.77 -1.50 3.43
CA SER A 65 -5.12 -2.05 3.25
C SER A 65 -6.18 -1.07 3.79
N LEU A 66 -7.19 -0.79 2.99
CA LEU A 66 -8.38 -0.06 3.39
C LEU A 66 -9.48 -1.04 3.81
N VAL A 67 -10.31 -0.58 4.75
CA VAL A 67 -11.58 -1.23 5.10
C VAL A 67 -12.69 -0.80 4.14
N LYS A 68 -12.61 0.41 3.59
CA LYS A 68 -13.56 0.95 2.61
C LYS A 68 -12.85 1.93 1.66
N PRO A 69 -13.33 2.10 0.42
CA PRO A 69 -12.84 3.15 -0.48
C PRO A 69 -13.08 4.55 0.10
N TYR A 70 -12.21 5.49 -0.25
CA TYR A 70 -12.39 6.92 0.00
C TYR A 70 -12.77 7.64 -1.30
N ASP A 71 -13.69 8.59 -1.18
CA ASP A 71 -14.14 9.39 -2.32
C ASP A 71 -12.97 10.16 -2.95
N GLY A 72 -12.86 10.07 -4.27
CA GLY A 72 -11.83 10.69 -5.09
C GLY A 72 -10.51 9.92 -5.17
N MET A 73 -10.30 8.86 -4.38
CA MET A 73 -9.03 8.12 -4.34
C MET A 73 -8.99 6.93 -5.31
N LEU A 74 -7.82 6.75 -5.93
CA LEU A 74 -7.49 5.53 -6.67
C LEU A 74 -6.99 4.46 -5.71
N TYR A 75 -7.41 3.22 -5.90
CA TYR A 75 -6.97 2.07 -5.10
C TYR A 75 -6.89 0.80 -5.94
N LEU A 76 -6.10 -0.16 -5.49
CA LEU A 76 -6.06 -1.50 -6.07
C LEU A 76 -7.13 -2.38 -5.43
N ARG A 77 -7.64 -3.34 -6.20
CA ARG A 77 -8.61 -4.34 -5.75
C ARG A 77 -8.41 -5.65 -6.52
N GLY A 78 -8.20 -6.72 -5.76
CA GLY A 78 -8.27 -8.09 -6.27
C GLY A 78 -9.70 -8.47 -6.68
N VAL A 79 -9.83 -9.01 -7.88
CA VAL A 79 -11.09 -9.56 -8.43
C VAL A 79 -10.88 -11.00 -8.89
N GLU A 80 -11.93 -11.80 -8.77
CA GLU A 80 -11.96 -13.16 -9.29
C GLU A 80 -12.39 -13.09 -10.76
N THR A 81 -11.54 -13.61 -11.64
CA THR A 81 -11.90 -13.77 -13.06
C THR A 81 -12.87 -14.94 -13.24
N GLU A 82 -13.54 -15.04 -14.39
CA GLU A 82 -14.41 -16.20 -14.71
C GLU A 82 -13.69 -17.56 -14.64
N LEU A 83 -12.35 -17.54 -14.73
CA LEU A 83 -11.50 -18.73 -14.64
C LEU A 83 -11.16 -19.11 -13.18
N GLY A 84 -11.68 -18.39 -12.18
CA GLY A 84 -11.34 -18.58 -10.76
C GLY A 84 -9.91 -18.15 -10.43
N ILE A 85 -9.33 -17.28 -11.26
CA ILE A 85 -7.98 -16.75 -11.06
C ILE A 85 -8.10 -15.35 -10.46
N GLU A 86 -7.31 -15.07 -9.42
CA GLU A 86 -7.18 -13.73 -8.84
C GLU A 86 -6.50 -12.77 -9.82
N HIS A 87 -7.06 -11.57 -9.96
CA HIS A 87 -6.57 -10.55 -10.88
C HIS A 87 -6.62 -9.17 -10.23
N GLU A 88 -5.56 -8.38 -10.41
CA GLU A 88 -5.43 -7.06 -9.79
C GLU A 88 -5.92 -5.96 -10.74
N THR A 89 -6.65 -4.99 -10.21
CA THR A 89 -7.24 -3.88 -10.99
C THR A 89 -7.19 -2.56 -10.24
N ILE A 90 -7.34 -1.44 -10.96
CA ILE A 90 -7.41 -0.10 -10.37
C ILE A 90 -8.85 0.36 -10.35
N TRP A 91 -9.28 0.88 -9.20
CA TRP A 91 -10.63 1.36 -8.95
C TRP A 91 -10.62 2.79 -8.46
N LYS A 92 -11.76 3.47 -8.61
CA LYS A 92 -12.03 4.79 -8.08
C LYS A 92 -13.51 4.90 -7.75
N ASP A 93 -13.85 5.44 -6.58
CA ASP A 93 -15.25 5.71 -6.21
C ASP A 93 -16.17 4.48 -6.30
N GLY A 94 -15.64 3.28 -6.01
CA GLY A 94 -16.41 2.03 -6.11
C GLY A 94 -16.55 1.48 -7.53
N GLU A 95 -15.98 2.13 -8.55
CA GLU A 95 -16.05 1.72 -9.95
C GLU A 95 -14.68 1.27 -10.50
N LEU A 96 -14.71 0.36 -11.47
CA LEU A 96 -13.50 -0.11 -12.16
C LEU A 96 -12.93 1.03 -13.00
N PHE A 97 -11.76 1.52 -12.63
CA PHE A 97 -11.08 2.61 -13.32
C PHE A 97 -10.18 2.10 -14.45
N HIS A 98 -9.46 1.00 -14.21
CA HIS A 98 -8.56 0.38 -15.17
C HIS A 98 -8.37 -1.12 -14.89
N ASP A 99 -8.47 -1.92 -15.94
CA ASP A 99 -8.08 -3.32 -15.96
C ASP A 99 -6.79 -3.45 -16.79
N PRO A 100 -5.66 -3.88 -16.20
CA PRO A 100 -4.41 -4.01 -16.94
C PRO A 100 -4.43 -5.17 -17.94
N ASN A 101 -5.41 -6.07 -17.88
CA ASN A 101 -5.53 -7.15 -18.84
C ASN A 101 -6.13 -6.65 -20.17
N PRO A 102 -5.51 -6.91 -21.32
CA PRO A 102 -6.04 -6.49 -22.62
C PRO A 102 -7.43 -7.09 -22.93
N ASN A 103 -7.77 -8.22 -22.32
CA ASN A 103 -9.06 -8.89 -22.50
C ASN A 103 -10.12 -8.48 -21.47
N ARG A 104 -9.82 -7.56 -20.55
CA ARG A 104 -10.73 -7.09 -19.50
C ARG A 104 -11.29 -8.21 -18.60
N LEU A 105 -10.40 -9.05 -18.06
CA LEU A 105 -10.80 -10.22 -17.24
C LEU A 105 -11.51 -9.87 -15.93
N ALA A 106 -11.47 -8.61 -15.50
CA ALA A 106 -12.22 -8.15 -14.33
C ALA A 106 -13.73 -8.09 -14.55
N ILE A 107 -14.17 -8.05 -15.81
CA ILE A 107 -15.58 -7.96 -16.18
C ILE A 107 -16.01 -9.34 -16.67
N TRP A 108 -16.95 -9.95 -15.96
CA TRP A 108 -17.56 -11.21 -16.36
C TRP A 108 -18.42 -11.01 -17.61
N SER A 109 -18.76 -12.11 -18.29
CA SER A 109 -19.53 -12.11 -19.54
C SER A 109 -20.94 -11.51 -19.40
N ASP A 110 -21.50 -11.50 -18.19
CA ASP A 110 -22.76 -10.85 -17.84
C ASP A 110 -22.61 -9.35 -17.49
N GLY A 111 -21.38 -8.83 -17.52
CA GLY A 111 -21.04 -7.46 -17.16
C GLY A 111 -20.80 -7.22 -15.68
N SER A 112 -20.90 -8.26 -14.83
CA SER A 112 -20.64 -8.14 -13.40
C SER A 112 -19.14 -8.16 -13.06
N ILE A 113 -18.81 -7.77 -11.83
CA ILE A 113 -17.45 -7.82 -11.29
C ILE A 113 -17.51 -8.49 -9.92
N HIS A 114 -16.68 -9.52 -9.72
CA HIS A 114 -16.65 -10.33 -8.52
C HIS A 114 -15.38 -10.05 -7.71
N PRO A 115 -15.42 -9.16 -6.71
CA PRO A 115 -14.25 -8.89 -5.86
C PRO A 115 -13.91 -10.10 -4.98
N VAL A 116 -12.64 -10.51 -4.91
CA VAL A 116 -12.20 -11.65 -4.08
C VAL A 116 -12.20 -11.27 -2.60
N ASP A 117 -11.80 -10.03 -2.30
CA ASP A 117 -11.67 -9.52 -0.94
C ASP A 117 -12.20 -8.08 -0.80
N GLN A 118 -12.57 -7.70 0.43
CA GLN A 118 -12.88 -6.31 0.81
C GLN A 118 -11.61 -5.48 1.11
N GLN A 119 -10.43 -6.00 0.79
CA GLN A 119 -9.17 -5.33 1.03
C GLN A 119 -8.83 -4.48 -0.19
N PHE A 120 -8.67 -3.18 0.04
CA PHE A 120 -8.29 -2.24 -1.00
C PHE A 120 -6.89 -1.73 -0.72
N LEU A 121 -6.01 -1.61 -1.70
CA LEU A 121 -4.68 -1.04 -1.46
C LEU A 121 -4.65 0.40 -1.93
N ALA A 122 -4.44 1.33 -1.01
CA ALA A 122 -4.33 2.76 -1.33
C ALA A 122 -2.88 3.24 -1.33
N PHE A 123 -2.65 4.30 -2.10
CA PHE A 123 -1.39 5.02 -2.17
C PHE A 123 -1.55 6.35 -1.46
N ALA A 124 -0.65 6.64 -0.55
CA ALA A 124 -0.51 7.96 0.00
C ALA A 124 0.97 8.34 0.00
N ASP A 125 1.26 9.59 -0.39
CA ASP A 125 2.49 10.23 0.04
C ASP A 125 2.43 10.51 1.54
N GLU A 126 3.57 10.81 2.16
CA GLU A 126 3.65 11.04 3.61
C GLU A 126 2.65 12.10 4.11
N ARG A 127 2.42 13.15 3.32
CA ARG A 127 1.51 14.23 3.68
C ARG A 127 0.06 13.74 3.65
N THR A 128 -0.35 13.11 2.56
CA THR A 128 -1.68 12.53 2.37
C THR A 128 -1.96 11.46 3.41
N PHE A 129 -0.94 10.68 3.79
CA PHE A 129 -1.04 9.74 4.89
C PHE A 129 -1.31 10.47 6.21
N ARG A 130 -0.52 11.49 6.55
CA ARG A 130 -0.75 12.29 7.77
C ARG A 130 -2.12 12.98 7.77
N ASP A 131 -2.55 13.52 6.63
CA ASP A 131 -3.83 14.22 6.48
C ASP A 131 -5.02 13.23 6.50
N ALA A 132 -4.87 12.02 5.95
CA ALA A 132 -5.91 10.97 6.01
C ALA A 132 -6.01 10.32 7.40
N PHE A 133 -4.92 10.33 8.16
CA PHE A 133 -4.81 9.79 9.50
C PHE A 133 -4.62 10.92 10.53
N GLU A 134 -5.42 12.00 10.45
CA GLU A 134 -5.44 13.09 11.43
C GLU A 134 -5.40 12.53 12.88
N GLY A 135 -4.25 12.68 13.55
CA GLY A 135 -4.01 12.18 14.91
C GLY A 135 -3.04 11.01 15.05
N LEU A 136 -2.56 10.42 13.95
CA LEU A 136 -1.48 9.43 13.95
C LEU A 136 -0.15 10.14 13.62
N PHE A 137 0.54 10.62 14.65
CA PHE A 137 1.88 11.20 14.54
C PHE A 137 2.91 10.09 14.38
N VAL A 138 2.92 9.44 13.21
CA VAL A 138 3.99 8.52 12.84
C VAL A 138 4.52 9.02 11.51
N SER A 139 5.71 9.62 11.54
CA SER A 139 6.47 9.90 10.33
C SER A 139 6.76 8.60 9.59
N VAL A 140 6.96 8.67 8.27
CA VAL A 140 7.36 7.49 7.49
C VAL A 140 8.60 6.82 8.08
N ALA A 141 9.54 7.61 8.62
CA ALA A 141 10.71 7.11 9.32
C ALA A 141 10.38 6.32 10.59
N GLU A 142 9.43 6.77 11.41
CA GLU A 142 8.98 6.06 12.62
C GLU A 142 8.20 4.79 12.29
N PHE A 143 7.39 4.81 11.23
CA PHE A 143 6.70 3.63 10.72
C PHE A 143 7.69 2.57 10.24
N THR A 144 8.74 2.99 9.52
CA THR A 144 9.79 2.10 9.00
C THR A 144 10.63 1.50 10.13
N ALA A 145 11.00 2.30 11.14
CA ALA A 145 11.74 1.83 12.31
C ALA A 145 10.94 0.85 13.18
N PHE A 146 9.61 1.02 13.26
CA PHE A 146 8.71 0.08 13.91
C PHE A 146 8.65 -1.25 13.15
N TRP A 147 8.54 -1.20 11.82
CA TRP A 147 8.47 -2.38 10.96
C TRP A 147 9.74 -3.25 11.02
N ASP A 148 10.92 -2.63 11.08
CA ASP A 148 12.20 -3.35 11.19
C ASP A 148 12.38 -4.08 12.53
N HIS A 149 11.67 -3.65 13.59
CA HIS A 149 11.77 -4.26 14.92
C HIS A 149 10.77 -5.40 15.18
N ASP A 150 9.69 -5.51 14.42
CA ASP A 150 8.65 -6.52 14.65
C ASP A 150 8.28 -7.28 13.37
N GLN A 151 9.20 -8.14 12.91
CA GLN A 151 9.01 -9.01 11.73
C GLN A 151 7.92 -10.08 11.90
N THR A 152 7.24 -10.14 13.06
CA THR A 152 6.17 -11.12 13.30
C THR A 152 4.80 -10.64 12.83
N ILE A 153 4.68 -9.36 12.48
CA ILE A 153 3.45 -8.75 12.00
C ILE A 153 3.44 -8.90 10.47
N GLY A 154 2.77 -9.94 9.97
CA GLY A 154 2.39 -9.99 8.56
C GLY A 154 1.60 -8.73 8.17
N PRO A 155 1.45 -8.41 6.87
CA PRO A 155 0.95 -7.11 6.38
C PRO A 155 -0.53 -6.82 6.67
N PHE A 156 -1.15 -7.54 7.61
CA PHE A 156 -2.58 -7.50 7.83
C PHE A 156 -2.91 -6.98 9.23
N LEU A 157 -3.54 -5.81 9.20
CA LEU A 157 -4.31 -5.18 10.27
C LEU A 157 -3.43 -4.74 11.45
N PHE A 158 -3.27 -3.43 11.61
CA PHE A 158 -3.15 -2.89 12.96
C PHE A 158 -4.52 -3.06 13.61
N PRO A 159 -4.69 -3.96 14.60
CA PRO A 159 -5.92 -3.96 15.37
C PRO A 159 -6.05 -2.58 16.05
N THR A 160 -7.27 -2.06 16.14
CA THR A 160 -7.52 -0.66 16.52
C THR A 160 -6.95 -0.29 17.90
N ASP A 161 -6.84 -1.26 18.80
CA ASP A 161 -6.19 -1.13 20.11
C ASP A 161 -4.67 -0.85 20.00
N ARG A 162 -4.01 -1.36 18.95
CA ARG A 162 -2.61 -1.08 18.64
C ARG A 162 -2.43 0.29 18.00
N ILE A 163 -3.39 0.75 17.20
CA ILE A 163 -3.42 2.12 16.68
C ILE A 163 -3.52 3.12 17.84
N ASP A 164 -4.39 2.86 18.82
CA ASP A 164 -4.49 3.67 20.03
C ASP A 164 -3.20 3.62 20.87
N THR A 165 -2.57 2.44 20.96
CA THR A 165 -1.28 2.29 21.65
C THR A 165 -0.16 3.06 20.93
N MET A 166 -0.11 3.02 19.61
CA MET A 166 0.86 3.76 18.79
C MET A 166 0.63 5.27 18.90
N ARG A 167 -0.64 5.69 18.86
CA ARG A 167 -1.05 7.07 19.08
C ARG A 167 -0.62 7.56 20.46
N GLN A 168 -0.84 6.77 21.52
CA GLN A 168 -0.43 7.14 22.87
C GLN A 168 1.09 7.23 22.99
N ARG A 169 1.84 6.29 22.41
CA ARG A 169 3.32 6.33 22.42
C ARG A 169 3.88 7.55 21.69
N ALA A 170 3.28 7.94 20.56
CA ALA A 170 3.68 9.14 19.84
C ALA A 170 3.38 10.43 20.63
N ILE A 171 2.24 10.48 21.33
CA ILE A 171 1.90 11.57 22.27
C ILE A 171 2.94 11.64 23.39
N ASP A 172 3.24 10.51 24.03
CA ASP A 172 4.19 10.44 25.14
C ASP A 172 5.61 10.89 24.73
N GLN A 173 6.06 10.49 23.54
CA GLN A 173 7.35 10.89 22.98
C GLN A 173 7.39 12.39 22.64
N HIS A 174 6.32 12.95 22.10
CA HIS A 174 6.23 14.39 21.83
C HIS A 174 6.27 15.21 23.12
N GLU A 175 5.53 14.81 24.15
CA GLU A 175 5.58 15.45 25.47
C GLU A 175 6.98 15.35 26.10
N GLN A 176 7.64 14.20 25.96
CA GLN A 176 9.00 14.01 26.47
C GLN A 176 10.01 14.90 25.72
N PHE A 177 9.86 15.04 24.40
CA PHE A 177 10.68 15.93 23.60
C PHE A 177 10.47 17.39 23.99
N GLY A 178 9.22 17.85 24.15
CA GLY A 178 8.90 19.20 24.61
C GLY A 178 9.55 19.53 25.96
N LYS A 179 9.47 18.60 26.93
CA LYS A 179 10.12 18.75 28.24
C LYS A 179 11.64 18.81 28.15
N SER A 180 12.26 18.07 27.22
CA SER A 180 13.72 18.12 27.01
C SER A 180 14.19 19.44 26.42
N VAL A 181 13.42 20.04 25.50
CA VAL A 181 13.74 21.35 24.90
C VAL A 181 13.56 22.47 25.93
N GLU A 182 12.53 22.41 26.77
CA GLU A 182 12.34 23.38 27.87
C GLU A 182 13.45 23.29 28.91
N ALA A 183 13.89 22.08 29.27
CA ALA A 183 15.02 21.87 30.17
C ALA A 183 16.32 22.47 29.59
N GLU A 184 16.62 22.20 28.31
CA GLU A 184 17.79 22.77 27.62
C GLU A 184 17.73 24.30 27.46
N ALA A 185 16.53 24.88 27.35
CA ALA A 185 16.36 26.33 27.29
C ALA A 185 16.55 27.00 28.65
N SER A 186 16.21 26.30 29.75
CA SER A 186 16.36 26.80 31.12
C SER A 186 17.80 26.79 31.63
N ASP A 187 18.67 25.98 31.01
CA ASP A 187 20.11 25.85 31.34
C ASP A 187 21.02 26.78 30.51
N ARG A 188 20.46 27.63 29.63
CA ARG A 188 21.24 28.66 28.92
C ARG A 188 21.28 29.95 29.76
N PRO A 189 22.47 30.40 30.22
CA PRO A 189 22.63 31.61 31.03
C PRO A 189 22.35 32.92 30.28
#